data_AF-A0A4Z2DUE0-F1
#
_entry.id   AF-A0A4Z2DUE0-F1
#
_cell.length_a   1.000
_cell.length_b   1.000
_cell.length_c   1.000
_cell.angle_alpha   90.00
_cell.angle_beta   90.00
_cell.angle_gamma   90.00
#
_symmetry.space_group_name_H-M   'P 1'
#
loop_
_entity.id
_entity.type
_entity.pdbx_description
1 polymer ?
#
loop_
_entity_poly.entity_id
_entity_poly.type
_entity_poly.pdbx_seq_one_letter_code
_entity_poly.pdbx_strand_id
1 'polypeptide(L)'
;MISISGFIFAICFLLSGVLIIWRFFCKSTKAGGPRPRIHIATNSDRARRRIANVGGQRRLAARMRHVSESEDDERRVENAGAQSSETDQLQPKDTSKKVGTKKAAKLAEKERRKEEREAEERYREHQRKIEDMEIEKRKKAEEAEERAAAAAVAIEAKRLEEEAAREQAEYERLKQEFSIEEEGLDAQQQDDKAKALINAQLITAIEEAKIIPVEHLAVNLDLKTEVYFSIYVIPP
;
A
#
# COMPACT_ATOMS: atom_id res chain seq x y z
N MET A 1 -26.85 -14.09 -37.19
CA MET A 1 -26.00 -13.44 -38.20
C MET A 1 -25.36 -12.21 -37.57
N ILE A 2 -24.11 -12.30 -37.16
CA ILE A 2 -23.39 -11.14 -36.58
C ILE A 2 -23.17 -10.16 -37.74
N SER A 3 -23.80 -8.99 -37.66
CA SER A 3 -23.68 -7.96 -38.68
C SER A 3 -22.21 -7.56 -38.84
N ILE A 4 -21.74 -7.45 -40.08
CA ILE A 4 -20.36 -7.05 -40.40
C ILE A 4 -20.00 -5.72 -39.71
N SER A 5 -20.98 -4.83 -39.55
CA SER A 5 -20.86 -3.60 -38.77
C SER A 5 -20.47 -3.85 -37.30
N GLY A 6 -21.08 -4.83 -36.63
CA GLY A 6 -20.76 -5.19 -35.24
C GLY A 6 -19.34 -5.73 -35.08
N PHE A 7 -18.85 -6.48 -36.08
CA PHE A 7 -17.49 -6.99 -36.08
C PHE A 7 -16.46 -5.87 -36.27
N ILE A 8 -16.76 -4.89 -37.13
CA ILE A 8 -15.92 -3.70 -37.32
C ILE A 8 -15.85 -2.87 -36.03
N PHE A 9 -16.99 -2.64 -35.36
CA PHE A 9 -16.99 -1.92 -34.08
C PHE A 9 -16.21 -2.67 -32.99
N ALA A 10 -16.35 -3.99 -32.89
CA ALA A 10 -15.59 -4.80 -31.93
C ALA A 10 -14.08 -4.71 -32.18
N ILE A 11 -13.63 -4.77 -33.44
CA ILE A 11 -12.22 -4.61 -33.81
C ILE A 11 -11.72 -3.19 -33.49
N CYS A 12 -12.50 -2.15 -33.79
CA CYS A 12 -12.13 -0.78 -33.45
C CYS A 12 -11.99 -0.56 -31.93
N PHE A 13 -12.86 -1.17 -31.12
CA PHE A 13 -12.76 -1.13 -29.67
C PHE A 13 -11.51 -1.87 -29.15
N LEU A 14 -11.20 -3.04 -29.69
CA LEU A 14 -9.99 -3.77 -29.34
C LEU A 14 -8.72 -3.01 -29.72
N LEU A 15 -8.66 -2.44 -30.93
CA LEU A 15 -7.51 -1.66 -31.40
C LEU A 15 -7.32 -0.37 -30.58
N SER A 16 -8.41 0.33 -30.27
CA SER A 16 -8.34 1.53 -29.42
C SER A 16 -7.90 1.21 -27.99
N GLY A 17 -8.36 0.10 -27.41
CA GLY A 17 -7.91 -0.39 -26.10
C GLY A 17 -6.42 -0.73 -26.09
N VAL A 18 -5.94 -1.44 -27.12
CA VAL A 18 -4.50 -1.75 -27.28
C VAL A 18 -3.66 -0.48 -27.44
N LEU A 19 -4.14 0.51 -28.20
CA LEU A 19 -3.46 1.80 -28.34
C LEU A 19 -3.40 2.59 -27.03
N ILE A 20 -4.45 2.56 -26.21
CA ILE A 20 -4.47 3.22 -24.89
C ILE A 20 -3.48 2.54 -23.94
N ILE A 21 -3.49 1.21 -23.89
CA ILE A 21 -2.55 0.42 -23.08
C ILE A 21 -1.12 0.66 -23.55
N TRP A 22 -0.85 0.68 -24.86
CA TRP A 22 0.46 0.98 -25.41
C TRP A 22 0.92 2.41 -25.09
N ARG A 23 0.02 3.40 -25.17
CA ARG A 23 0.28 4.80 -24.74
C ARG A 23 0.61 4.87 -23.25
N PHE A 24 -0.10 4.14 -22.42
CA PHE A 24 0.12 4.09 -20.97
C PHE A 24 1.47 3.44 -20.63
N PHE A 25 1.78 2.29 -21.23
CA PHE A 25 3.07 1.61 -21.05
C PHE A 25 4.25 2.39 -21.62
N CYS A 26 4.12 3.03 -22.78
CA CYS A 26 5.17 3.90 -23.34
C CYS A 26 5.33 5.24 -22.60
N LYS A 27 4.29 5.71 -21.90
CA LYS A 27 4.40 6.87 -20.99
C LYS A 27 5.07 6.47 -19.67
N SER A 28 4.85 5.23 -19.21
CA SER A 28 5.50 4.66 -18.03
C SER A 28 7.01 4.44 -18.21
N THR A 29 7.52 4.29 -19.44
CA THR A 29 8.98 4.17 -19.70
C THR A 29 9.69 5.50 -19.93
N LYS A 30 8.97 6.62 -19.99
CA LYS A 30 9.54 7.99 -20.08
C LYS A 30 9.48 8.76 -18.76
N ALA A 31 9.13 8.10 -17.66
CA ALA A 31 9.35 8.64 -16.32
C ALA A 31 10.81 8.42 -15.91
N GLY A 32 11.73 9.14 -16.57
CA GLY A 32 13.04 9.43 -16.00
C GLY A 32 12.84 10.34 -14.79
N GLY A 33 12.51 9.74 -13.65
CA GLY A 33 12.43 10.45 -12.38
C GLY A 33 13.76 11.12 -12.05
N PRO A 34 13.76 12.24 -11.30
CA PRO A 34 15.00 12.87 -10.88
C PRO A 34 15.79 11.87 -10.03
N ARG A 35 16.93 11.41 -10.58
CA ARG A 35 17.86 10.51 -9.88
C ARG A 35 18.22 11.17 -8.54
N PRO A 36 18.05 10.50 -7.38
CA PRO A 36 18.67 10.97 -6.16
C PRO A 36 20.19 10.89 -6.38
N ARG A 37 20.85 12.05 -6.49
CA ARG A 37 22.31 12.11 -6.40
C ARG A 37 22.69 11.67 -4.99
N ILE A 38 23.07 10.41 -4.85
CA ILE A 38 23.80 9.94 -3.67
C ILE A 38 25.19 10.58 -3.75
N HIS A 39 25.34 11.72 -3.09
CA HIS A 39 26.66 12.25 -2.79
C HIS A 39 27.29 11.34 -1.74
N ILE A 40 28.19 10.46 -2.18
CA ILE A 40 29.13 9.78 -1.28
C ILE A 40 29.96 10.89 -0.67
N ALA A 41 29.67 11.22 0.59
CA ALA A 41 30.46 12.16 1.37
C ALA A 41 31.79 11.48 1.69
N THR A 42 32.80 11.73 0.84
CA THR A 42 34.18 11.55 1.26
C THR A 42 34.45 12.56 2.36
N ASN A 43 34.92 12.06 3.50
CA ASN A 43 34.98 12.74 4.78
C ASN A 43 36.10 13.80 4.87
N SER A 44 36.43 14.50 3.77
CA SER A 44 37.57 15.42 3.71
C SER A 44 37.21 16.90 3.49
N ASP A 45 35.97 17.25 3.12
CA ASP A 45 35.61 18.64 2.77
C ASP A 45 34.66 19.37 3.74
N ARG A 46 34.28 18.74 4.87
CA ARG A 46 33.43 19.40 5.88
C ARG A 46 34.20 20.34 6.82
N ALA A 47 35.54 20.28 6.83
CA ALA A 47 36.38 21.08 7.72
C ALA A 47 36.68 22.50 7.21
N ARG A 48 36.68 22.75 5.90
CA ARG A 48 37.12 24.05 5.34
C ARG A 48 36.03 25.13 5.19
N ARG A 49 34.74 24.78 5.22
CA ARG A 49 33.65 25.78 5.05
C ARG A 49 33.02 26.29 6.35
N ARG A 50 33.53 25.87 7.52
CA ARG A 50 33.09 26.39 8.83
C ARG A 50 33.96 27.51 9.39
N ILE A 51 35.00 27.98 8.67
CA ILE A 51 35.93 29.00 9.19
C ILE A 51 35.60 30.42 8.66
N ALA A 52 34.81 30.57 7.61
CA ALA A 52 34.56 31.89 7.01
C ALA A 52 33.50 32.76 7.73
N ASN A 53 32.57 32.19 8.51
CA ASN A 53 31.46 32.96 9.11
C ASN A 53 31.48 33.10 10.64
N VAL A 54 32.50 32.59 11.33
CA VAL A 54 32.58 32.64 12.81
C VAL A 54 33.08 33.99 13.34
N GLY A 55 33.62 34.86 12.47
CA GLY A 55 34.11 36.20 12.84
C GLY A 55 33.02 37.23 13.14
N GLY A 56 31.82 37.09 12.54
CA GLY A 56 30.72 38.05 12.69
C GLY A 56 29.86 37.82 13.94
N GLN A 57 29.60 36.56 14.30
CA GLN A 57 28.73 36.23 15.44
C GLN A 57 29.40 36.46 16.80
N ARG A 58 30.73 36.28 16.92
CA ARG A 58 31.45 36.55 18.18
C ARG A 58 31.46 38.04 18.57
N ARG A 59 31.47 38.96 17.60
CA ARG A 59 31.43 40.41 17.87
C ARG A 59 30.07 40.89 18.38
N LEU A 60 28.98 40.26 17.94
CA LEU A 60 27.63 40.58 18.41
C LEU A 60 27.37 40.03 19.83
N ALA A 61 27.86 38.83 20.12
CA ALA A 61 27.75 38.22 21.45
C ALA A 61 28.58 38.95 22.53
N ALA A 62 29.76 39.47 22.18
CA ALA A 62 30.56 40.29 23.10
C ALA A 62 29.92 41.65 23.42
N ARG A 63 29.20 42.26 22.46
CA ARG A 63 28.45 43.50 22.69
C ARG A 63 27.22 43.31 23.59
N MET A 64 26.57 42.15 23.53
CA MET A 64 25.41 41.84 24.38
C MET A 64 25.81 41.50 25.83
N ARG A 65 27.02 40.95 26.06
CA ARG A 65 27.53 40.70 27.41
C ARG A 65 27.93 41.98 28.16
N HIS A 66 28.50 42.97 27.48
CA HIS A 66 28.88 44.25 28.12
C HIS A 66 27.68 45.15 28.49
N VAL A 67 26.48 44.89 27.96
CA VAL A 67 25.26 45.63 28.35
C VAL A 67 24.55 44.98 29.54
N SER A 68 24.84 43.70 29.82
CA SER A 68 24.19 42.95 30.91
C SER A 68 24.95 43.01 32.24
N GLU A 69 26.17 43.57 32.29
CA GLU A 69 27.05 43.53 33.48
C GLU A 69 27.27 44.93 34.10
N SER A 70 26.44 45.92 33.73
CA SER A 70 26.52 47.30 34.21
C SER A 70 25.26 47.81 34.91
N GLU A 71 24.35 46.93 35.36
CA GLU A 71 23.09 47.34 36.03
C GLU A 71 22.87 46.75 37.45
N ASP A 72 23.88 46.11 38.06
CA ASP A 72 23.70 45.38 39.33
C ASP A 72 24.53 45.89 40.54
N ASP A 73 25.00 47.16 40.55
CA ASP A 73 25.72 47.69 41.73
C ASP A 73 25.37 49.15 42.09
N GLU A 74 24.08 49.52 42.23
CA GLU A 74 23.67 50.69 43.04
C GLU A 74 22.26 50.54 43.65
N ARG A 75 22.00 49.44 44.37
CA ARG A 75 20.83 49.35 45.29
C ARG A 75 21.21 48.78 46.64
N ARG A 76 21.82 49.61 47.50
CA ARG A 76 21.87 49.39 48.95
C ARG A 76 21.85 50.70 49.75
N VAL A 77 20.70 50.95 50.36
CA VAL A 77 20.34 51.87 51.47
C VAL A 77 20.43 53.39 51.26
N GLU A 78 19.28 54.03 51.10
CA GLU A 78 18.78 54.93 52.15
C GLU A 78 17.25 55.02 52.10
N ASN A 79 16.61 54.43 53.12
CA ASN A 79 15.18 54.54 53.38
C ASN A 79 14.99 55.68 54.38
N ALA A 80 14.58 56.86 53.91
CA ALA A 80 13.90 57.86 54.72
C ALA A 80 13.18 58.89 53.84
N GLY A 81 11.85 58.84 53.85
CA GLY A 81 11.04 60.06 53.71
C GLY A 81 10.11 60.16 52.50
N ALA A 82 8.81 60.21 52.84
CA ALA A 82 7.72 60.92 52.15
C ALA A 82 7.20 60.32 50.83
N GLN A 83 6.01 59.69 50.88
CA GLN A 83 4.72 60.27 50.42
C GLN A 83 4.65 60.44 48.89
N SER A 84 3.64 60.03 48.13
CA SER A 84 2.28 59.54 48.36
C SER A 84 1.64 59.29 46.97
N SER A 85 0.63 58.42 46.90
CA SER A 85 -0.45 58.39 45.87
C SER A 85 -0.03 57.95 44.45
N GLU A 86 -0.36 56.77 43.96
CA GLU A 86 -1.70 56.22 43.63
C GLU A 86 -2.53 57.13 42.71
N THR A 87 -2.91 56.54 41.57
CA THR A 87 -3.99 56.92 40.63
C THR A 87 -3.97 58.34 40.07
N ASP A 88 -3.70 58.45 38.75
CA ASP A 88 -4.39 59.47 37.97
C ASP A 88 -4.69 59.00 36.54
N GLN A 89 -5.99 58.87 36.27
CA GLN A 89 -6.58 58.78 34.94
C GLN A 89 -6.30 60.11 34.24
N LEU A 90 -5.25 60.19 33.43
CA LEU A 90 -4.94 61.43 32.72
C LEU A 90 -5.67 61.47 31.38
N GLN A 91 -6.83 62.16 31.44
CA GLN A 91 -7.42 62.96 30.37
C GLN A 91 -6.36 63.62 29.46
N PRO A 92 -6.69 63.94 28.19
CA PRO A 92 -5.77 64.59 27.28
C PRO A 92 -5.49 66.00 27.81
N LYS A 93 -4.39 66.16 28.55
CA LYS A 93 -3.89 67.48 28.90
C LYS A 93 -3.33 68.09 27.62
N ASP A 94 -4.13 68.95 27.02
CA ASP A 94 -3.74 69.99 26.07
C ASP A 94 -2.69 70.91 26.70
N THR A 95 -1.48 70.40 26.93
CA THR A 95 -0.32 71.25 27.15
C THR A 95 0.27 71.55 25.80
N SER A 96 -0.21 72.64 25.19
CA SER A 96 0.44 73.30 24.05
C SER A 96 1.78 73.92 24.50
N LYS A 97 2.68 73.13 25.09
CA LYS A 97 4.10 73.45 25.14
C LYS A 97 4.56 73.35 23.69
N LYS A 98 4.85 74.49 23.07
CA LYS A 98 5.33 74.60 21.68
C LYS A 98 6.54 73.67 21.53
N VAL A 99 6.31 72.44 21.08
CA VAL A 99 7.37 71.49 20.80
C VAL A 99 8.10 72.08 19.61
N GLY A 100 9.35 72.50 19.80
CA GLY A 100 10.13 73.07 18.71
C GLY A 100 10.07 72.16 17.48
N THR A 101 9.95 72.74 16.29
CA THR A 101 9.72 72.04 15.01
C THR A 101 10.58 70.78 14.84
N LYS A 102 11.84 70.81 15.29
CA LYS A 102 12.78 69.69 15.26
C LYS A 102 12.39 68.51 16.19
N LYS A 103 11.80 68.77 17.36
CA LYS A 103 11.33 67.72 18.29
C LYS A 103 10.01 67.10 17.83
N ALA A 104 9.12 67.90 17.26
CA ALA A 104 7.87 67.40 16.66
C ALA A 104 8.15 66.47 15.46
N ALA A 105 9.09 66.88 14.58
CA ALA A 105 9.53 66.04 13.46
C ALA A 105 10.20 64.73 13.93
N LYS A 106 10.97 64.76 15.02
CA LYS A 106 11.63 63.55 15.55
C LYS A 106 10.67 62.58 16.25
N LEU A 107 9.59 63.09 16.86
CA LEU A 107 8.52 62.26 17.41
C LEU A 107 7.69 61.61 16.30
N ALA A 108 7.31 62.39 15.28
CA ALA A 108 6.61 61.87 14.11
C ALA A 108 7.43 60.79 13.36
N GLU A 109 8.73 60.99 13.19
CA GLU A 109 9.61 59.98 12.57
C GLU A 109 9.76 58.72 13.44
N LYS A 110 9.75 58.86 14.78
CA LYS A 110 9.82 57.72 15.70
C LYS A 110 8.52 56.93 15.72
N GLU A 111 7.38 57.58 15.58
CA GLU A 111 6.05 56.96 15.46
C GLU A 111 5.92 56.23 14.13
N ARG A 112 6.28 56.87 13.01
CA ARG A 112 6.30 56.23 11.69
C ARG A 112 7.16 54.96 11.65
N ARG A 113 8.35 55.01 12.28
CA ARG A 113 9.25 53.85 12.37
C ARG A 113 8.75 52.76 13.33
N LYS A 114 7.87 53.09 14.28
CA LYS A 114 7.22 52.09 15.14
C LYS A 114 6.06 51.42 14.39
N GLU A 115 5.26 52.22 13.69
CA GLU A 115 4.15 51.74 12.86
C GLU A 115 4.65 50.83 11.72
N GLU A 116 5.77 51.15 11.10
CA GLU A 116 6.41 50.30 10.08
C GLU A 116 6.82 48.92 10.64
N ARG A 117 7.37 48.87 11.87
CA ARG A 117 7.72 47.59 12.51
C ARG A 117 6.49 46.80 12.90
N GLU A 118 5.46 47.45 13.43
CA GLU A 118 4.21 46.78 13.81
C GLU A 118 3.47 46.24 12.57
N ALA A 119 3.47 46.99 11.47
CA ALA A 119 2.91 46.53 10.19
C ALA A 119 3.69 45.32 9.64
N GLU A 120 5.02 45.33 9.73
CA GLU A 120 5.86 44.20 9.29
C GLU A 120 5.65 42.96 10.18
N GLU A 121 5.54 43.12 11.49
CA GLU A 121 5.26 42.01 12.43
C GLU A 121 3.87 41.41 12.18
N ARG A 122 2.84 42.23 12.01
CA ARG A 122 1.50 41.76 11.65
C ARG A 122 1.47 41.04 10.31
N TYR A 123 2.25 41.51 9.32
CA TYR A 123 2.37 40.82 8.04
C TYR A 123 3.01 39.44 8.20
N ARG A 124 4.09 39.33 8.98
CA ARG A 124 4.76 38.04 9.25
C ARG A 124 3.85 37.07 9.99
N GLU A 125 3.09 37.54 10.99
CA GLU A 125 2.12 36.72 11.69
C GLU A 125 0.98 36.26 10.78
N HIS A 126 0.49 37.14 9.91
CA HIS A 126 -0.55 36.80 8.94
C HIS A 126 -0.06 35.74 7.94
N GLN A 127 1.17 35.84 7.45
CA GLN A 127 1.76 34.83 6.57
C GLN A 127 1.91 33.48 7.28
N ARG A 128 2.40 33.46 8.52
CA ARG A 128 2.46 32.22 9.31
C ARG A 128 1.09 31.56 9.49
N LYS A 129 0.06 32.36 9.80
CA LYS A 129 -1.32 31.84 9.93
C LYS A 129 -1.84 31.26 8.62
N ILE A 130 -1.54 31.86 7.47
CA ILE A 130 -1.93 31.32 6.16
C ILE A 130 -1.22 29.99 5.92
N GLU A 131 0.10 29.94 6.11
CA GLU A 131 0.91 28.72 5.93
C GLU A 131 0.44 27.59 6.85
N ASP A 132 0.19 27.88 8.12
CA ASP A 132 -0.32 26.89 9.09
C ASP A 132 -1.70 26.36 8.66
N MET A 133 -2.61 27.23 8.22
CA MET A 133 -3.93 26.82 7.71
C MET A 133 -3.83 25.98 6.43
N GLU A 134 -2.87 26.26 5.55
CA GLU A 134 -2.62 25.43 4.36
C GLU A 134 -2.04 24.07 4.71
N ILE A 135 -1.11 24.01 5.66
CA ILE A 135 -0.53 22.76 6.15
C ILE A 135 -1.62 21.90 6.80
N GLU A 136 -2.48 22.49 7.64
CA GLU A 136 -3.60 21.77 8.25
C GLU A 136 -4.59 21.24 7.21
N LYS A 137 -4.91 22.04 6.18
CA LYS A 137 -5.78 21.59 5.08
C LYS A 137 -5.16 20.41 4.31
N ARG A 138 -3.86 20.47 4.03
CA ARG A 138 -3.15 19.37 3.35
C ARG A 138 -3.14 18.10 4.18
N LYS A 139 -2.82 18.21 5.48
CA LYS A 139 -2.85 17.07 6.41
C LYS A 139 -4.24 16.45 6.52
N LYS A 140 -5.29 17.28 6.64
CA LYS A 140 -6.67 16.80 6.68
C LYS A 140 -7.10 16.11 5.38
N ALA A 141 -6.64 16.59 4.23
CA ALA A 141 -6.90 15.96 2.94
C ALA A 141 -6.17 14.60 2.83
N GLU A 142 -4.90 14.54 3.22
CA GLU A 142 -4.10 13.31 3.21
C GLU A 142 -4.69 12.26 4.16
N GLU A 143 -5.07 12.63 5.39
CA GLU A 143 -5.75 11.72 6.31
C GLU A 143 -7.11 11.22 5.78
N ALA A 144 -7.84 12.07 5.06
CA ALA A 144 -9.11 11.68 4.44
C ALA A 144 -8.90 10.70 3.28
N GLU A 145 -7.87 10.92 2.46
CA GLU A 145 -7.49 10.03 1.37
C GLU A 145 -7.01 8.66 1.90
N GLU A 146 -6.19 8.64 2.96
CA GLU A 146 -5.74 7.41 3.61
C GLU A 146 -6.91 6.61 4.18
N ARG A 147 -7.87 7.28 4.85
CA ARG A 147 -9.07 6.61 5.37
C ARG A 147 -9.96 6.08 4.24
N ALA A 148 -10.11 6.82 3.14
CA ALA A 148 -10.88 6.38 1.99
C ALA A 148 -10.21 5.18 1.30
N ALA A 149 -8.88 5.20 1.14
CA ALA A 149 -8.11 4.10 0.59
C ALA A 149 -8.19 2.86 1.48
N ALA A 150 -8.03 3.01 2.80
CA ALA A 150 -8.18 1.91 3.75
C ALA A 150 -9.60 1.30 3.72
N ALA A 151 -10.64 2.13 3.61
CA ALA A 151 -12.01 1.66 3.49
C ALA A 151 -12.24 0.91 2.17
N ALA A 152 -11.69 1.38 1.05
CA ALA A 152 -11.78 0.70 -0.24
C ALA A 152 -11.09 -0.67 -0.21
N VAL A 153 -9.87 -0.75 0.34
CA VAL A 153 -9.14 -2.02 0.51
C VAL A 153 -9.92 -2.99 1.41
N ALA A 154 -10.53 -2.50 2.49
CA ALA A 154 -11.35 -3.35 3.37
C ALA A 154 -12.61 -3.89 2.68
N ILE A 155 -13.22 -3.11 1.78
CA ILE A 155 -14.37 -3.57 0.99
C ILE A 155 -13.93 -4.62 -0.03
N GLU A 156 -12.83 -4.40 -0.73
CA GLU A 156 -12.29 -5.37 -1.69
C GLU A 156 -11.89 -6.69 -1.02
N ALA A 157 -11.23 -6.61 0.14
CA ALA A 157 -10.87 -7.80 0.92
C ALA A 157 -12.10 -8.62 1.32
N LYS A 158 -13.18 -7.96 1.77
CA LYS A 158 -14.45 -8.64 2.10
C LYS A 158 -15.10 -9.28 0.88
N ARG A 159 -15.04 -8.64 -0.28
CA ARG A 159 -15.58 -9.22 -1.52
C ARG A 159 -14.82 -10.48 -1.93
N LEU A 160 -13.50 -10.45 -1.83
CA LEU A 160 -12.66 -11.62 -2.13
C LEU A 160 -12.90 -12.75 -1.14
N GLU A 161 -13.09 -12.45 0.15
CA GLU A 161 -13.43 -13.46 1.17
C GLU A 161 -14.80 -14.10 0.90
N GLU A 162 -15.82 -13.30 0.53
CA GLU A 162 -17.14 -13.81 0.15
C GLU A 162 -17.08 -14.67 -1.13
N GLU A 163 -16.30 -14.27 -2.14
CA GLU A 163 -16.11 -15.03 -3.38
C GLU A 163 -15.39 -16.35 -3.10
N ALA A 164 -14.30 -16.33 -2.33
CA ALA A 164 -13.57 -17.53 -1.92
C ALA A 164 -14.45 -18.51 -1.11
N ALA A 165 -15.30 -18.00 -0.21
CA ALA A 165 -16.23 -18.83 0.55
C ALA A 165 -17.29 -19.49 -0.35
N ARG A 166 -17.76 -18.79 -1.40
CA ARG A 166 -18.69 -19.37 -2.40
C ARG A 166 -18.01 -20.46 -3.21
N GLU A 167 -16.80 -20.20 -3.71
CA GLU A 167 -16.02 -21.18 -4.48
C GLU A 167 -15.72 -22.43 -3.66
N GLN A 168 -15.41 -22.29 -2.36
CA GLN A 168 -15.21 -23.43 -1.47
C GLN A 168 -16.49 -24.25 -1.30
N ALA A 169 -17.63 -23.59 -1.10
CA ALA A 169 -18.92 -24.28 -0.99
C ALA A 169 -19.30 -25.00 -2.30
N GLU A 170 -19.01 -24.40 -3.46
CA GLU A 170 -19.19 -25.04 -4.76
C GLU A 170 -18.24 -26.22 -4.96
N TYR A 171 -16.98 -26.09 -4.54
CA TYR A 171 -16.01 -27.18 -4.59
C TYR A 171 -16.44 -28.36 -3.72
N GLU A 172 -16.96 -28.10 -2.52
CA GLU A 172 -17.49 -29.15 -1.64
C GLU A 172 -18.71 -29.85 -2.25
N ARG A 173 -19.62 -29.10 -2.89
CA ARG A 173 -20.75 -29.69 -3.61
C ARG A 173 -20.29 -30.55 -4.77
N LEU A 174 -19.41 -30.02 -5.63
CA LEU A 174 -18.85 -30.76 -6.75
C LEU A 174 -18.07 -31.97 -6.27
N LYS A 175 -17.31 -31.88 -5.19
CA LYS A 175 -16.59 -33.02 -4.59
C LYS A 175 -17.53 -34.09 -4.06
N GLN A 176 -18.68 -33.70 -3.50
CA GLN A 176 -19.72 -34.64 -3.06
C GLN A 176 -20.42 -35.31 -4.25
N GLU A 177 -20.68 -34.56 -5.32
CA GLU A 177 -21.24 -35.06 -6.58
C GLU A 177 -20.23 -35.93 -7.36
N PHE A 178 -18.95 -35.58 -7.30
CA PHE A 178 -17.82 -36.40 -7.76
C PHE A 178 -17.54 -37.52 -6.74
N SER A 179 -18.57 -38.31 -6.40
CA SER A 179 -18.31 -39.68 -5.99
C SER A 179 -17.74 -40.38 -7.22
N ILE A 180 -16.45 -40.69 -7.18
CA ILE A 180 -15.80 -41.51 -8.20
C ILE A 180 -16.57 -42.83 -8.19
N GLU A 181 -17.45 -43.03 -9.16
CA GLU A 181 -17.90 -44.37 -9.53
C GLU A 181 -16.60 -45.12 -9.86
N GLU A 182 -16.22 -46.07 -9.02
CA GLU A 182 -15.08 -46.96 -9.24
C GLU A 182 -15.37 -47.82 -10.47
N GLU A 183 -15.33 -47.21 -11.65
CA GLU A 183 -15.46 -47.90 -12.90
C GLU A 183 -14.09 -48.51 -13.23
N GLY A 184 -13.95 -49.81 -12.92
CA GLY A 184 -13.11 -50.67 -13.75
C GLY A 184 -11.75 -51.09 -13.22
N LEU A 185 -11.58 -51.27 -11.90
CA LEU A 185 -10.71 -52.35 -11.41
C LEU A 185 -11.54 -53.32 -10.56
N ASP A 186 -12.62 -53.83 -11.17
CA ASP A 186 -12.97 -55.23 -10.98
C ASP A 186 -11.80 -56.07 -11.51
N ALA A 187 -10.71 -56.13 -10.75
CA ALA A 187 -10.06 -57.41 -10.56
C ALA A 187 -11.14 -58.25 -9.90
N GLN A 188 -12.03 -58.83 -10.72
CA GLN A 188 -13.07 -59.70 -10.26
C GLN A 188 -12.40 -60.60 -9.24
N GLN A 189 -12.77 -60.43 -7.97
CA GLN A 189 -12.98 -61.58 -7.12
C GLN A 189 -14.06 -62.37 -7.86
N GLN A 190 -13.66 -63.07 -8.93
CA GLN A 190 -14.38 -64.21 -9.43
C GLN A 190 -14.51 -65.06 -8.18
N ASP A 191 -15.71 -65.04 -7.62
CA ASP A 191 -16.06 -65.75 -6.40
C ASP A 191 -15.36 -67.09 -6.47
N ASP A 192 -14.61 -67.47 -5.43
CA ASP A 192 -13.87 -68.74 -5.46
C ASP A 192 -14.79 -69.93 -5.78
N LYS A 193 -16.09 -69.76 -5.52
CA LYS A 193 -17.19 -70.63 -5.95
C LYS A 193 -17.36 -70.73 -7.47
N ALA A 194 -17.33 -69.62 -8.20
CA ALA A 194 -17.40 -69.60 -9.66
C ALA A 194 -16.19 -70.30 -10.29
N LYS A 195 -14.98 -70.07 -9.75
CA LYS A 195 -13.77 -70.78 -10.19
C LYS A 195 -13.87 -72.28 -9.93
N ALA A 196 -14.38 -72.69 -8.75
CA ALA A 196 -14.55 -74.10 -8.42
C ALA A 196 -15.55 -74.81 -9.36
N LEU A 197 -16.63 -74.13 -9.75
CA LEU A 197 -17.62 -74.67 -10.69
C LEU A 197 -17.04 -74.85 -12.10
N ILE A 198 -16.32 -73.84 -12.61
CA ILE A 198 -15.65 -73.91 -13.92
C ILE A 198 -14.62 -75.06 -13.93
N ASN A 199 -13.84 -75.21 -12.85
CA ASN A 199 -12.86 -76.29 -12.73
C ASN A 199 -13.52 -77.67 -12.71
N ALA A 200 -14.64 -77.84 -12.00
CA ALA A 200 -15.36 -79.11 -11.96
C ALA A 200 -15.89 -79.51 -13.35
N GLN A 201 -16.50 -78.56 -14.07
CA GLN A 201 -17.01 -78.80 -15.43
C GLN A 201 -15.88 -79.12 -16.42
N LEU A 202 -14.73 -78.46 -16.27
CA LEU A 202 -13.55 -78.70 -17.09
C LEU A 202 -12.96 -80.09 -16.85
N ILE A 203 -12.91 -80.56 -15.60
CA ILE A 203 -12.44 -81.91 -15.26
C ILE A 203 -13.37 -82.97 -15.88
N THR A 204 -14.68 -82.82 -15.75
CA THR A 204 -15.64 -83.76 -16.35
C THR A 204 -15.49 -83.83 -17.87
N ALA A 205 -15.31 -82.69 -18.54
CA ALA A 205 -15.09 -82.66 -19.99
C ALA A 205 -13.79 -83.39 -20.40
N ILE A 206 -12.72 -83.25 -19.59
CA ILE A 206 -11.43 -83.93 -19.77
C ILE A 206 -11.51 -85.45 -19.59
N GLU A 207 -12.33 -85.91 -18.66
CA GLU A 207 -12.53 -87.35 -18.40
C GLU A 207 -13.33 -88.04 -19.50
N GLU A 208 -14.29 -87.35 -20.13
CA GLU A 208 -15.15 -87.92 -21.17
C GLU A 208 -14.45 -88.04 -22.53
N ALA A 209 -13.52 -87.13 -22.85
CA ALA A 209 -12.92 -87.03 -24.18
C ALA A 209 -11.39 -87.08 -24.16
N LYS A 210 -10.82 -87.99 -24.95
CA LYS A 210 -9.36 -88.17 -25.09
C LYS A 210 -8.65 -87.01 -25.82
N ILE A 211 -9.37 -86.31 -26.69
CA ILE A 211 -8.87 -85.18 -27.47
C ILE A 211 -9.91 -84.07 -27.39
N ILE A 212 -9.54 -82.90 -26.86
CA ILE A 212 -10.45 -81.79 -26.66
C ILE A 212 -9.91 -80.53 -27.34
N PRO A 213 -10.57 -80.03 -28.39
CA PRO A 213 -10.31 -78.70 -28.92
C PRO A 213 -10.72 -77.64 -27.89
N VAL A 214 -9.80 -76.71 -27.59
CA VAL A 214 -10.01 -75.68 -26.56
C VAL A 214 -11.15 -74.72 -26.93
N GLU A 215 -11.42 -74.55 -28.22
CA GLU A 215 -12.52 -73.72 -28.72
C GLU A 215 -13.87 -74.31 -28.29
N HIS A 216 -14.03 -75.63 -28.37
CA HIS A 216 -15.27 -76.30 -27.95
C HIS A 216 -15.47 -76.24 -26.44
N LEU A 217 -14.39 -76.35 -25.66
CA LEU A 217 -14.45 -76.22 -24.21
C LEU A 217 -14.86 -74.81 -23.79
N ALA A 218 -14.35 -73.80 -24.49
CA ALA A 218 -14.66 -72.41 -24.22
C ALA A 218 -16.10 -72.04 -24.60
N VAL A 219 -16.64 -72.60 -25.69
CA VAL A 219 -18.06 -72.46 -26.05
C VAL A 219 -18.96 -73.09 -24.99
N ASN A 220 -18.59 -74.23 -24.40
CA ASN A 220 -19.38 -74.87 -23.35
C ASN A 220 -19.35 -74.10 -22.01
N LEU A 221 -18.32 -73.31 -21.78
CA LEU A 221 -18.11 -72.54 -20.54
C LEU A 221 -18.38 -71.03 -20.72
N ASP A 222 -18.89 -70.61 -21.89
CA ASP A 222 -19.08 -69.21 -22.28
C ASP A 222 -17.82 -68.33 -22.08
N LEU A 223 -16.64 -68.91 -22.32
CA LEU A 223 -15.34 -68.22 -22.20
C LEU A 223 -14.84 -67.78 -23.58
N LYS A 224 -14.09 -66.67 -23.60
CA LYS A 224 -13.40 -66.21 -24.80
C LYS A 224 -12.01 -66.83 -24.89
N THR A 225 -11.70 -67.48 -26.01
CA THR A 225 -10.36 -68.04 -26.29
C THR A 225 -9.56 -67.16 -27.23
N GLU A 226 -8.28 -66.96 -26.89
CA GLU A 226 -7.30 -66.27 -27.76
C GLU A 226 -6.36 -67.24 -28.47
N VAL A 227 -6.36 -68.52 -28.08
CA VAL A 227 -5.42 -69.53 -28.55
C VAL A 227 -6.18 -70.74 -29.08
N TYR A 228 -5.71 -71.26 -30.21
CA TYR A 228 -6.28 -72.42 -30.90
C TYR A 228 -5.33 -73.61 -30.77
N PHE A 229 -5.63 -74.56 -29.90
CA PHE A 229 -4.90 -75.82 -29.76
C PHE A 229 -5.80 -76.92 -29.20
N SER A 230 -5.40 -78.16 -29.37
CA SER A 230 -6.13 -79.32 -28.83
C SER A 230 -5.36 -79.95 -27.68
N ILE A 231 -6.06 -80.23 -26.58
CA ILE A 231 -5.53 -80.91 -25.42
C ILE A 231 -5.64 -82.42 -25.67
N TYR A 232 -4.51 -83.12 -25.62
CA TYR A 232 -4.43 -84.57 -25.66
C TYR A 232 -4.28 -85.10 -24.24
N VAL A 233 -5.29 -85.81 -23.76
CA VAL A 233 -5.30 -86.37 -22.42
C VAL A 233 -4.75 -87.79 -22.50
N ILE A 234 -3.60 -88.02 -21.84
CA ILE A 234 -2.99 -89.34 -21.75
C ILE A 234 -3.51 -89.99 -20.46
N PRO A 235 -4.32 -91.06 -20.54
CA PRO A 235 -4.76 -91.77 -19.34
C PRO A 235 -3.55 -92.40 -18.62
N PRO A 236 -3.60 -92.54 -17.29
CA PRO A 236 -2.54 -93.16 -16.50
C PRO A 236 -2.33 -94.64 -16.84
#